data_AF-A0AAV2QZU9-F1
#
_entry.id   AF-A0AAV2QZU9-F1
#
_cell.length_a   1.000
_cell.length_b   1.000
_cell.length_c   1.000
_cell.angle_alpha   90.00
_cell.angle_beta   90.00
_cell.angle_gamma   90.00
#
_symmetry.space_group_name_H-M   'P 1'
#
loop_
_entity.id
_entity.type
_entity.pdbx_description
1 polymer ?
#
loop_
_entity_poly.entity_id
_entity_poly.type
_entity_poly.pdbx_seq_one_letter_code
_entity_poly.pdbx_strand_id
1 'polypeptide(L)'
;GDGCTIGPQSGVVDPQVAVDELFGAGRAKVVDAVTNTRVTEREVILVNGVPVQLVGEDGEALKAALLAGRLPDQALINRVLASVLGQELRGVQKVESSLTMTSRVTTKDTLIVHQNGKVLDERSTESTQDTRLQGSSTDMLQPLPQATPSIYSPLPRHRLPSLRRQRRHPSAHHRRRDRLPGPPTHPLLP
;
A
#
# COMPACT_ATOMS: atom_id res chain seq x y z
N GLY A 1 20.46 29.05 -8.60
CA GLY A 1 20.05 28.50 -7.31
C GLY A 1 18.87 29.31 -6.91
N ASP A 2 17.72 28.94 -7.46
CA ASP A 2 16.64 29.89 -7.66
C ASP A 2 15.56 29.58 -6.64
N GLY A 3 15.61 30.33 -5.54
CA GLY A 3 14.61 30.30 -4.49
C GLY A 3 13.28 30.80 -5.05
N CYS A 4 12.35 29.88 -5.25
CA CYS A 4 10.97 30.19 -5.55
C CYS A 4 10.31 30.72 -4.27
N THR A 5 10.34 32.04 -4.06
CA THR A 5 9.56 32.69 -3.00
C THR A 5 8.11 32.75 -3.43
N ILE A 6 7.30 31.79 -2.99
CA ILE A 6 5.84 31.89 -3.06
C ILE A 6 5.40 32.91 -2.00
N GLY A 7 5.29 34.18 -2.42
CA GLY A 7 4.64 35.20 -1.59
C GLY A 7 3.15 34.90 -1.44
N PRO A 8 2.52 35.21 -0.30
CA PRO A 8 1.09 34.98 -0.14
C PRO A 8 0.34 35.97 -1.03
N GLN A 9 -0.38 35.47 -2.04
CA GLN A 9 -1.39 36.25 -2.74
C GLN A 9 -2.57 36.43 -1.77
N SER A 10 -2.45 37.43 -0.89
CA SER A 10 -3.58 37.90 -0.10
C SER A 10 -4.55 38.58 -1.07
N GLY A 11 -5.69 37.94 -1.31
CA GLY A 11 -6.82 38.58 -1.98
C GLY A 11 -7.33 39.71 -1.09
N VAL A 12 -6.76 40.90 -1.25
CA VAL A 12 -7.20 42.10 -0.53
C VAL A 12 -8.51 42.54 -1.17
N VAL A 13 -9.62 42.26 -0.49
CA VAL A 13 -10.94 42.79 -0.87
C VAL A 13 -11.00 44.25 -0.41
N ASP A 14 -11.26 45.17 -1.33
CA ASP A 14 -11.50 46.58 -0.98
C ASP A 14 -12.79 46.67 -0.17
N PRO A 15 -12.74 47.10 1.11
CA PRO A 15 -13.91 47.13 1.98
C PRO A 15 -14.99 48.07 1.47
N GLN A 16 -14.64 49.11 0.70
CA GLN A 16 -15.63 50.04 0.16
C GLN A 16 -16.42 49.39 -0.98
N VAL A 17 -15.76 48.59 -1.83
CA VAL A 17 -16.42 47.82 -2.90
C VAL A 17 -17.42 46.81 -2.33
N ALA A 18 -17.04 46.09 -1.27
CA ALA A 18 -17.95 45.13 -0.62
C ALA A 18 -19.17 45.82 0.02
N VAL A 19 -18.99 47.02 0.60
CA VAL A 19 -20.10 47.82 1.15
C VAL A 19 -21.01 48.34 0.05
N ASP A 20 -20.46 48.79 -1.07
CA ASP A 20 -21.24 49.26 -2.22
C ASP A 20 -22.04 48.14 -2.89
N GLU A 21 -21.54 46.90 -2.89
CA GLU A 21 -22.29 45.72 -3.34
C GLU A 21 -23.44 45.34 -2.39
N LEU A 22 -23.21 45.41 -1.08
CA LEU A 22 -24.21 45.03 -0.07
C LEU A 22 -25.32 46.07 0.11
N PHE A 23 -24.98 47.36 0.03
CA PHE A 23 -25.90 48.45 0.37
C PHE A 23 -26.25 49.35 -0.83
N GLY A 24 -25.61 49.14 -1.97
CA GLY A 24 -25.73 49.98 -3.17
C GLY A 24 -24.72 51.13 -3.16
N ALA A 25 -24.12 51.38 -4.32
CA ALA A 25 -23.04 52.34 -4.49
C ALA A 25 -23.36 53.73 -3.88
N GLY A 26 -22.49 54.19 -2.98
CA GLY A 26 -22.56 55.53 -2.39
C GLY A 26 -23.61 55.72 -1.29
N ARG A 27 -24.31 54.65 -0.88
CA ARG A 27 -25.30 54.70 0.23
C ARG A 27 -24.69 54.49 1.61
N ALA A 28 -23.51 53.90 1.69
CA ALA A 28 -22.79 53.68 2.93
C ALA A 28 -21.29 53.90 2.69
N LYS A 29 -20.61 54.43 3.71
CA LYS A 29 -19.17 54.73 3.66
C LYS A 29 -18.48 53.95 4.77
N VAL A 30 -17.38 53.28 4.44
CA VAL A 30 -16.55 52.61 5.43
C VAL A 30 -15.93 53.66 6.34
N VAL A 31 -16.30 53.63 7.63
CA VAL A 31 -15.77 54.55 8.65
C VAL A 31 -14.55 53.95 9.36
N ASP A 32 -14.57 52.63 9.58
CA ASP A 32 -13.47 51.86 10.12
C ASP A 32 -13.53 50.43 9.57
N ALA A 33 -12.37 49.88 9.23
CA ALA A 33 -12.23 48.52 8.69
C ALA A 33 -11.07 47.83 9.38
N VAL A 34 -11.41 46.94 10.32
CA VAL A 34 -10.43 46.15 11.05
C VAL A 34 -10.25 44.81 10.33
N THR A 35 -9.12 44.65 9.65
CA THR A 35 -8.72 43.35 9.08
C THR A 35 -7.93 42.57 10.12
N ASN A 36 -8.50 41.49 10.65
CA ASN A 36 -7.78 40.60 11.56
C ASN A 36 -7.24 39.39 10.78
N THR A 37 -5.94 39.39 10.50
CA THR A 37 -5.28 38.27 9.82
C THR A 37 -4.75 37.29 10.87
N ARG A 38 -5.32 36.09 10.93
CA ARG A 38 -4.86 35.02 11.83
C ARG A 38 -4.06 33.98 11.07
N VAL A 39 -2.74 33.99 11.24
CA VAL A 39 -1.86 32.92 10.75
C VAL A 39 -1.84 31.80 11.79
N THR A 40 -2.11 30.56 11.35
CA THR A 40 -2.09 29.39 12.24
C THR A 40 -1.13 28.36 11.65
N GLU A 41 0.03 28.20 12.26
CA GLU A 41 1.02 27.19 11.87
C GLU A 41 0.66 25.85 12.53
N ARG A 42 0.79 24.76 11.77
CA ARG A 42 0.50 23.40 12.25
C ARG A 42 1.61 22.47 11.81
N GLU A 43 2.14 21.70 12.76
CA GLU A 43 3.06 20.61 12.47
C GLU A 43 2.27 19.38 12.00
N VAL A 44 2.63 18.86 10.83
CA VAL A 44 1.96 17.73 10.21
C VAL A 44 2.98 16.70 9.74
N ILE A 45 2.60 15.42 9.77
CA ILE A 45 3.31 14.36 9.05
C ILE A 45 2.52 14.01 7.80
N LEU A 46 3.21 13.68 6.71
CA LEU A 46 2.55 13.23 5.48
C LEU A 46 2.50 11.70 5.48
N VAL A 47 1.30 11.14 5.48
CA VAL A 47 1.09 9.69 5.31
C VAL A 47 0.45 9.49 3.95
N ASN A 48 1.16 8.87 3.01
CA ASN A 48 0.72 8.72 1.61
C ASN A 48 0.33 10.05 0.94
N GLY A 49 1.02 11.15 1.29
CA GLY A 49 0.71 12.50 0.79
C GLY A 49 -0.45 13.19 1.51
N VAL A 50 -1.13 12.53 2.46
CA VAL A 50 -2.19 13.14 3.27
C VAL A 50 -1.58 13.76 4.53
N PRO A 51 -1.82 15.06 4.81
CA PRO A 51 -1.34 15.71 6.02
C PRO A 51 -2.11 15.25 7.24
N VAL A 52 -1.38 14.67 8.20
CA VAL A 52 -1.87 14.20 9.49
C VAL A 52 -1.37 15.18 10.56
N GLN A 53 -2.29 15.88 11.21
CA GLN A 53 -1.97 16.73 12.35
C GLN A 53 -1.58 15.88 13.55
N LEU A 54 -0.45 16.21 14.17
CA LEU A 54 -0.01 15.60 15.41
C LEU A 54 -0.65 16.37 16.57
N VAL A 55 -1.72 15.81 17.15
CA VAL A 55 -2.46 16.44 18.25
C VAL A 55 -2.48 15.53 19.48
N GLY A 56 -2.24 16.10 20.65
CA GLY A 56 -2.27 15.38 21.92
C GLY A 56 -1.04 14.51 22.16
N GLU A 57 -1.09 13.74 23.24
CA GLU A 57 0.04 12.96 23.79
C GLU A 57 0.61 11.95 22.77
N ASP A 58 -0.24 11.22 22.05
CA ASP A 58 0.20 10.27 21.02
C ASP A 58 0.91 10.99 19.85
N GLY A 59 0.48 12.20 19.49
CA GLY A 59 1.13 13.02 18.47
C GLY A 59 2.51 13.50 18.90
N GLU A 60 2.66 13.94 20.15
CA GLU A 60 3.94 14.35 20.73
C GLU A 60 4.92 13.18 20.86
N ALA A 61 4.44 12.02 21.31
CA ALA A 61 5.25 10.81 21.39
C ALA A 61 5.74 10.36 20.01
N LEU A 62 4.87 10.44 19.00
CA LEU A 62 5.23 10.13 17.62
C LEU A 62 6.27 11.11 17.08
N LYS A 63 6.08 12.41 17.31
CA LYS A 63 7.04 13.46 16.96
C LYS A 63 8.40 13.20 17.61
N ALA A 64 8.43 12.94 18.92
CA ALA A 64 9.66 12.72 19.66
C ALA A 64 10.42 11.47 19.18
N ALA A 65 9.72 10.39 18.83
CA ALA A 65 10.34 9.20 18.24
C ALA A 65 10.99 9.51 16.89
N LEU A 66 10.26 10.18 16.00
CA LEU A 66 10.74 10.54 14.66
C LEU A 66 11.93 11.51 14.71
N LEU A 67 11.85 12.55 15.55
CA LEU A 67 12.96 13.50 15.74
C LEU A 67 14.21 12.83 16.33
N ALA A 68 14.03 11.81 17.16
CA ALA A 68 15.13 11.01 17.71
C ALA A 68 15.69 9.99 16.69
N GLY A 69 15.17 9.93 15.46
CA GLY A 69 15.57 8.95 14.44
C GLY A 69 15.18 7.51 14.79
N ARG A 70 14.23 7.32 15.70
CA ARG A 70 13.75 6.00 16.13
C ARG A 70 12.43 5.67 15.43
N LEU A 71 12.25 4.39 15.12
CA LEU A 71 10.97 3.92 14.59
C LEU A 71 9.92 3.94 15.72
N PRO A 72 8.79 4.64 15.56
CA PRO A 72 7.72 4.64 16.54
C PRO A 72 7.03 3.28 16.62
N ASP A 73 6.46 2.96 17.79
CA ASP A 73 5.75 1.71 18.01
C ASP A 73 4.51 1.60 17.10
N GLN A 74 4.22 0.41 16.60
CA GLN A 74 3.08 0.14 15.72
C GLN A 74 1.76 0.50 16.40
N ALA A 75 1.63 0.24 17.70
CA ALA A 75 0.43 0.59 18.46
C ALA A 75 0.22 2.12 18.48
N LEU A 76 1.30 2.90 18.63
CA LEU A 76 1.27 4.36 18.61
C LEU A 76 0.86 4.88 17.23
N ILE A 77 1.47 4.36 16.16
CA ILE A 77 1.12 4.72 14.77
C ILE A 77 -0.37 4.46 14.53
N ASN A 78 -0.86 3.28 14.91
CA ASN A 78 -2.25 2.90 14.72
C ASN A 78 -3.21 3.83 15.50
N ARG A 79 -2.87 4.25 16.72
CA ARG A 79 -3.70 5.20 17.48
C ARG A 79 -3.74 6.58 16.83
N VAL A 80 -2.59 7.10 16.39
CA VAL A 80 -2.53 8.39 15.68
C VAL A 80 -3.33 8.31 14.37
N LEU A 81 -3.12 7.27 13.56
CA LEU A 81 -3.88 7.07 12.33
C LEU A 81 -5.38 6.91 12.61
N ALA A 82 -5.77 6.16 13.64
CA ALA A 82 -7.17 6.02 14.02
C ALA A 82 -7.78 7.33 14.53
N SER A 83 -7.00 8.20 15.18
CA SER A 83 -7.50 9.51 15.63
C SER A 83 -7.79 10.45 14.45
N VAL A 84 -7.01 10.34 13.37
CA VAL A 84 -7.09 11.25 12.21
C VAL A 84 -7.99 10.67 11.11
N LEU A 85 -7.71 9.43 10.70
CA LEU A 85 -8.47 8.72 9.66
C LEU A 85 -9.71 8.04 10.22
N GLY A 86 -9.85 7.88 11.54
CA GLY A 86 -10.99 7.16 12.12
C GLY A 86 -12.33 7.82 11.87
N GLN A 87 -12.40 9.13 11.59
CA GLN A 87 -13.65 9.77 11.16
C GLN A 87 -14.02 9.41 9.71
N GLU A 88 -13.04 9.35 8.82
CA GLU A 88 -13.24 8.95 7.41
C GLU A 88 -13.45 7.44 7.26
N LEU A 89 -12.83 6.65 8.15
CA LEU A 89 -12.96 5.19 8.20
C LEU A 89 -14.16 4.73 9.05
N ARG A 90 -14.85 5.62 9.75
CA ARG A 90 -16.05 5.29 10.54
C ARG A 90 -17.16 4.84 9.59
N GLY A 91 -17.55 3.58 9.70
CA GLY A 91 -18.60 2.98 8.87
C GLY A 91 -18.09 2.36 7.56
N VAL A 92 -16.78 2.39 7.30
CA VAL A 92 -16.18 1.61 6.21
C VAL A 92 -16.25 0.14 6.59
N GLN A 93 -17.21 -0.57 5.99
CA GLN A 93 -17.45 -2.00 6.23
C GLN A 93 -16.84 -2.89 5.15
N LYS A 94 -16.44 -2.31 4.01
CA LYS A 94 -15.97 -3.03 2.83
C LYS A 94 -14.71 -2.35 2.29
N VAL A 95 -13.65 -3.12 2.13
CA VAL A 95 -12.41 -2.72 1.47
C VAL A 95 -12.30 -3.51 0.18
N GLU A 96 -12.22 -2.81 -0.97
CA GLU A 96 -11.93 -3.43 -2.27
C GLU A 96 -10.53 -3.05 -2.72
N SER A 97 -9.76 -4.06 -3.12
CA SER A 97 -8.45 -3.90 -3.73
C SER A 97 -8.47 -4.54 -5.11
N SER A 98 -7.93 -3.86 -6.13
CA SER A 98 -7.76 -4.45 -7.46
C SER A 98 -6.33 -4.22 -7.96
N LEU A 99 -5.77 -5.23 -8.60
CA LEU A 99 -4.43 -5.25 -9.17
C LEU A 99 -4.54 -5.73 -10.62
N THR A 100 -4.02 -4.95 -11.56
CA THR A 100 -3.85 -5.39 -12.95
C THR A 100 -2.39 -5.23 -13.34
N MET A 101 -1.72 -6.33 -13.68
CA MET A 101 -0.36 -6.36 -14.19
C MET A 101 -0.39 -6.79 -15.65
N THR A 102 0.15 -5.97 -16.54
CA THR A 102 0.28 -6.31 -17.97
C THR A 102 1.76 -6.31 -18.31
N SER A 103 2.25 -7.38 -18.92
CA SER A 103 3.64 -7.55 -19.38
C SER A 103 3.63 -7.99 -20.83
N ARG A 104 4.56 -7.47 -21.64
CA ARG A 104 4.76 -7.85 -23.03
C ARG A 104 6.22 -8.19 -23.23
N VAL A 105 6.50 -9.38 -23.73
CA VAL A 105 7.84 -9.81 -24.09
C VAL A 105 7.88 -10.03 -25.60
N THR A 106 8.76 -9.31 -26.29
CA THR A 106 8.98 -9.47 -27.73
C THR A 106 10.36 -10.09 -27.94
N THR A 107 10.40 -11.25 -28.59
CA THR A 107 11.62 -11.97 -28.95
C THR A 107 11.79 -11.92 -30.45
N LYS A 108 12.92 -11.37 -30.93
CA LYS A 108 13.25 -11.33 -32.35
C LYS A 108 14.54 -12.11 -32.61
N ASP A 109 14.43 -13.19 -33.35
CA ASP A 109 15.55 -14.00 -33.80
C ASP A 109 15.86 -13.65 -35.26
N THR A 110 17.12 -13.35 -35.56
CA THR A 110 17.57 -13.02 -36.92
C THR A 110 18.75 -13.89 -37.30
N LEU A 111 18.64 -14.56 -38.44
CA LEU A 111 19.58 -15.54 -38.95
C LEU A 111 20.15 -15.00 -40.27
N ILE A 112 21.44 -14.72 -40.29
CA ILE A 112 22.13 -14.16 -41.45
C ILE A 112 23.19 -15.14 -41.92
N VAL A 113 23.11 -15.56 -43.18
CA VAL A 113 24.09 -16.46 -43.81
C VAL A 113 25.03 -15.63 -44.65
N HIS A 114 26.34 -15.74 -44.42
CA HIS A 114 27.36 -15.03 -45.18
C HIS A 114 28.30 -15.99 -45.90
N GLN A 115 28.72 -15.63 -47.12
CA GLN A 115 29.81 -16.29 -47.84
C GLN A 115 30.67 -15.22 -48.51
N ASN A 116 31.99 -15.27 -48.29
CA ASN A 116 32.96 -14.33 -48.86
C ASN A 116 32.63 -12.84 -48.61
N GLY A 117 32.13 -12.53 -47.41
CA GLY A 117 31.73 -11.16 -47.04
C GLY A 117 30.43 -10.67 -47.67
N LYS A 118 29.72 -11.51 -48.44
CA LYS A 118 28.38 -11.20 -48.98
C LYS A 118 27.30 -11.96 -48.20
N VAL A 119 26.23 -11.27 -47.85
CA VAL A 119 25.02 -11.89 -47.27
C VAL A 119 24.33 -12.70 -48.37
N LEU A 120 24.10 -13.98 -48.10
CA LEU A 120 23.42 -14.91 -49.00
C LEU A 120 21.94 -15.11 -48.66
N ASP A 121 21.60 -15.08 -47.37
CA ASP A 121 20.24 -15.24 -46.88
C ASP A 121 20.08 -14.50 -45.56
N GLU A 122 18.90 -13.92 -45.36
CA GLU A 122 18.51 -13.30 -44.10
C GLU A 122 17.08 -13.75 -43.78
N ARG A 123 16.91 -14.33 -42.59
CA ARG A 123 15.61 -14.73 -42.07
C ARG A 123 15.45 -14.19 -40.68
N SER A 124 14.40 -13.40 -40.46
CA SER A 124 14.02 -12.97 -39.13
C SER A 124 12.67 -13.56 -38.72
N THR A 125 12.58 -14.03 -37.49
CA THR A 125 11.32 -14.41 -36.84
C THR A 125 11.11 -13.60 -35.59
N GLU A 126 9.91 -13.06 -35.41
CA GLU A 126 9.53 -12.31 -34.23
C GLU A 126 8.36 -13.02 -33.53
N SER A 127 8.45 -13.14 -32.22
CA SER A 127 7.42 -13.74 -31.37
C SER A 127 7.11 -12.80 -30.21
N THR A 128 5.82 -12.57 -29.97
CA THR A 128 5.33 -11.71 -28.90
C THR A 128 4.55 -12.53 -27.88
N GLN A 129 4.88 -12.38 -26.61
CA GLN A 129 4.19 -12.97 -25.49
C GLN A 129 3.61 -11.87 -24.59
N ASP A 130 2.29 -11.72 -24.64
CA ASP A 130 1.54 -10.82 -23.76
C ASP A 130 1.02 -11.61 -22.54
N THR A 131 1.32 -11.11 -21.33
CA THR A 131 0.85 -11.65 -20.05
C THR A 131 0.00 -10.61 -19.35
N ARG A 132 -1.21 -10.99 -18.92
CA ARG A 132 -2.08 -10.14 -18.10
C ARG A 132 -2.47 -10.88 -16.83
N LEU A 133 -2.08 -10.36 -15.67
CA LEU A 133 -2.56 -10.80 -14.37
C LEU A 133 -3.58 -9.80 -13.85
N GLN A 134 -4.71 -10.31 -13.37
CA GLN A 134 -5.70 -9.51 -12.67
C GLN A 134 -6.00 -10.18 -11.33
N GLY A 135 -6.04 -9.40 -10.28
CA GLY A 135 -6.46 -9.81 -8.95
C GLY A 135 -7.41 -8.78 -8.39
N SER A 136 -8.44 -9.25 -7.70
CA SER A 136 -9.29 -8.39 -6.88
C SER A 136 -9.51 -9.08 -5.54
N SER A 137 -9.42 -8.31 -4.46
CA SER A 137 -9.77 -8.74 -3.11
C SER A 137 -10.86 -7.85 -2.57
N THR A 138 -11.77 -8.46 -1.83
CA THR A 138 -12.84 -7.75 -1.13
C THR A 138 -12.86 -8.26 0.29
N ASP A 139 -12.56 -7.37 1.23
CA ASP A 139 -12.54 -7.68 2.65
C ASP A 139 -13.66 -6.93 3.36
N MET A 140 -14.42 -7.64 4.20
CA MET A 140 -15.41 -7.03 5.08
C MET A 140 -14.82 -6.81 6.46
N LEU A 141 -14.75 -5.55 6.89
CA LEU A 141 -14.28 -5.20 8.22
C LEU A 141 -15.43 -5.39 9.21
N GLN A 142 -15.25 -6.33 10.15
CA GLN A 142 -16.19 -6.47 11.26
C GLN A 142 -15.89 -5.41 12.34
N PRO A 143 -16.91 -4.73 12.88
CA PRO A 143 -16.72 -3.89 14.04
C PRO A 143 -16.18 -4.75 15.19
N LEU A 144 -15.12 -4.29 15.85
CA LEU A 144 -14.69 -4.93 17.09
C LEU A 144 -15.86 -4.84 18.09
N PRO A 145 -16.35 -5.94 18.65
CA PRO A 145 -17.32 -5.87 19.73
C PRO A 145 -16.70 -5.02 20.84
N GLN A 146 -17.39 -3.96 21.24
CA GLN A 146 -16.97 -3.13 22.38
C GLN A 146 -16.72 -4.09 23.54
N ALA A 147 -15.46 -4.15 23.99
CA ALA A 147 -15.12 -4.93 25.17
C ALA A 147 -16.00 -4.43 26.31
N THR A 148 -16.97 -5.25 26.71
CA THR A 148 -17.59 -5.11 28.02
C THR A 148 -16.45 -5.18 29.03
N PRO A 149 -16.38 -4.31 30.04
CA PRO A 149 -15.42 -4.47 31.12
C PRO A 149 -15.85 -5.71 31.90
N SER A 150 -15.39 -6.88 31.45
CA SER A 150 -15.56 -8.13 32.19
C SER A 150 -14.61 -8.08 33.38
N ILE A 151 -15.17 -7.59 34.49
CA ILE A 151 -14.66 -7.78 35.84
C ILE A 151 -14.58 -9.30 36.05
N TYR A 152 -13.36 -9.81 36.17
CA TYR A 152 -12.99 -11.13 36.67
C TYR A 152 -13.75 -12.35 36.10
N SER A 153 -13.03 -13.14 35.30
CA SER A 153 -13.13 -14.60 35.36
C SER A 153 -11.77 -15.20 34.99
N PRO A 154 -11.07 -15.89 35.91
CA PRO A 154 -9.88 -16.64 35.55
C PRO A 154 -10.31 -17.82 34.67
N LEU A 155 -9.73 -17.92 33.46
CA LEU A 155 -9.90 -19.05 32.56
C LEU A 155 -9.64 -20.38 33.30
N PRO A 156 -10.53 -21.40 33.16
CA PRO A 156 -10.15 -22.76 33.49
C PRO A 156 -8.96 -23.14 32.60
N ARG A 157 -7.88 -23.62 33.21
CA ARG A 157 -6.75 -24.24 32.51
C ARG A 157 -7.26 -25.45 31.73
N HIS A 158 -7.72 -25.24 30.50
CA HIS A 158 -7.89 -26.33 29.55
C HIS A 158 -6.48 -26.83 29.20
N ARG A 159 -6.18 -28.03 29.71
CA ARG A 159 -5.06 -28.85 29.28
C ARG A 159 -5.02 -28.84 27.75
N LEU A 160 -3.91 -28.36 27.19
CA LEU A 160 -3.57 -28.63 25.80
C LEU A 160 -3.66 -30.15 25.59
N PRO A 161 -4.44 -30.66 24.61
CA PRO A 161 -4.26 -32.03 24.20
C PRO A 161 -2.82 -32.14 23.68
N SER A 162 -2.06 -33.03 24.30
CA SER A 162 -0.73 -33.38 23.85
C SER A 162 -0.81 -33.70 22.36
N LEU A 163 -0.04 -32.95 21.56
CA LEU A 163 0.28 -33.32 20.19
C LEU A 163 1.00 -34.66 20.24
N ARG A 164 0.21 -35.74 20.21
CA ARG A 164 0.67 -37.11 20.06
C ARG A 164 1.22 -37.18 18.65
N ARG A 165 2.52 -36.90 18.55
CA ARG A 165 3.36 -37.05 17.37
C ARG A 165 3.12 -38.47 16.84
N GLN A 166 2.23 -38.64 15.86
CA GLN A 166 2.08 -39.90 15.16
C GLN A 166 3.35 -40.10 14.35
N ARG A 167 4.34 -40.73 14.97
CA ARG A 167 5.36 -41.49 14.26
C ARG A 167 4.62 -42.57 13.49
N ARG A 168 4.38 -42.34 12.20
CA ARG A 168 4.08 -43.42 11.27
C ARG A 168 5.32 -44.30 11.20
N HIS A 169 5.29 -45.41 11.93
CA HIS A 169 6.18 -46.52 11.66
C HIS A 169 5.77 -47.17 10.33
N PRO A 170 6.71 -47.50 9.44
CA PRO A 170 6.40 -48.29 8.27
C PRO A 170 6.20 -49.75 8.70
N SER A 171 4.98 -50.25 8.54
CA SER A 171 4.69 -51.67 8.67
C SER A 171 5.17 -52.38 7.41
N ALA A 172 6.20 -53.21 7.57
CA ALA A 172 6.60 -54.20 6.59
C ALA A 172 5.56 -55.33 6.55
N HIS A 173 5.04 -55.66 5.37
CA HIS A 173 4.66 -57.03 5.05
C HIS A 173 4.82 -57.32 3.54
N HIS A 174 5.56 -58.41 3.31
CA HIS A 174 5.46 -59.38 2.22
C HIS A 174 5.72 -58.98 0.76
N ARG A 175 6.95 -59.34 0.35
CA ARG A 175 7.28 -60.19 -0.82
C ARG A 175 6.12 -60.49 -1.77
N ARG A 176 6.17 -59.89 -2.96
CA ARG A 176 6.00 -60.62 -4.21
C ARG A 176 7.07 -60.16 -5.19
N ARG A 177 7.79 -61.14 -5.72
CA ARG A 177 8.64 -61.04 -6.90
C ARG A 177 7.78 -60.52 -8.05
N ASP A 178 8.27 -59.55 -8.80
CA ASP A 178 8.14 -59.57 -10.25
C ASP A 178 9.27 -58.76 -10.91
N ARG A 179 9.61 -59.22 -12.10
CA ARG A 179 10.87 -59.08 -12.84
C ARG A 179 11.22 -57.62 -13.18
N LEU A 180 12.51 -57.28 -13.01
CA LEU A 180 13.13 -56.14 -13.69
C LEU A 180 13.44 -56.53 -15.15
N PRO A 181 13.15 -55.68 -16.15
CA PRO A 181 13.75 -55.79 -17.47
C PRO A 181 15.20 -55.27 -17.41
N GLY A 182 16.12 -56.02 -18.03
CA GLY A 182 17.54 -55.68 -18.10
C GLY A 182 17.84 -54.46 -19.00
N PRO A 183 19.08 -53.93 -18.95
CA PRO A 183 19.48 -52.76 -19.71
C PRO A 183 19.60 -53.06 -21.23
N PRO A 184 19.38 -52.05 -22.10
CA PRO A 184 19.54 -52.23 -23.53
C PRO A 184 21.03 -52.35 -23.91
N THR A 185 21.37 -53.49 -24.50
CA THR A 185 22.60 -53.69 -25.27
C THR A 185 22.47 -52.98 -26.62
N HIS A 186 23.30 -51.97 -26.86
CA HIS A 186 23.60 -51.52 -28.22
C HIS A 186 24.67 -52.45 -28.85
N PRO A 187 24.44 -53.01 -30.05
CA PRO A 187 25.49 -53.69 -30.78
C PRO A 187 26.40 -52.68 -31.50
N LEU A 188 27.71 -52.85 -31.30
CA LEU A 188 28.73 -52.44 -32.25
C LEU A 188 28.58 -53.27 -33.52
N LEU A 189 28.56 -52.61 -34.68
CA LEU A 189 28.68 -53.23 -36.00
C LEU A 189 29.56 -52.32 -36.88
N PRO A 190 30.14 -52.87 -37.96
CA PRO A 190 31.58 -52.99 -38.16
C PRO A 190 32.26 -51.81 -38.86
#